data_AF-W7AYG3-F1
#
_entry.id   AF-W7AYG3-F1
#
_cell.length_a   1.000
_cell.length_b   1.000
_cell.length_c   1.000
_cell.angle_alpha   90.00
_cell.angle_beta   90.00
_cell.angle_gamma   90.00
#
_symmetry.space_group_name_H-M   'P 1'
#
loop_
_entity.id
_entity.type
_entity.pdbx_description
1 polymer ?
#
loop_
_entity_poly.entity_id
_entity_poly.type
_entity_poly.pdbx_seq_one_letter_code
_entity_poly.pdbx_strand_id
1 'polypeptide(L)' 'MLQDNFKIADDKGMITSINGVSQDEKAGRYWFIEINGKFATKGAKETKPKNGDKVSFDLHEAN' A
#
# COMPACT_ATOMS: atom_id res chain seq x y z
N MET A 1 -10.37 7.50 4.84
CA MET A 1 -9.76 6.25 4.30
C MET A 1 -8.25 6.44 4.16
N LEU A 2 -7.47 5.39 3.88
CA LEU A 2 -6.00 5.52 3.71
C LEU A 2 -5.59 6.67 2.78
N GLN A 3 -6.34 6.87 1.70
CA GLN A 3 -6.13 7.92 0.71
C GLN A 3 -6.30 9.36 1.24
N ASP A 4 -6.92 9.54 2.41
CA ASP A 4 -7.09 10.86 3.03
C ASP A 4 -5.80 11.31 3.74
N ASN A 5 -4.97 10.34 4.16
CA ASN A 5 -3.70 10.59 4.86
C ASN A 5 -2.48 10.43 3.94
N PHE A 6 -2.62 9.67 2.85
CA PHE A 6 -1.53 9.34 1.93
C PHE A 6 -1.97 9.57 0.49
N LYS A 7 -1.10 10.18 -0.32
CA LYS A 7 -1.34 10.32 -1.76
C LYS A 7 -1.04 9.00 -2.46
N ILE A 8 -2.05 8.16 -2.59
CA ILE A 8 -1.91 6.82 -3.19
C ILE A 8 -2.38 6.90 -4.64
N ALA A 9 -1.53 6.48 -5.57
CA ALA A 9 -1.95 6.10 -6.92
C ALA A 9 -2.10 4.58 -6.99
N ASP A 10 -3.17 4.13 -7.64
CA ASP A 10 -3.42 2.72 -7.89
C ASP A 10 -3.78 2.49 -9.35
N ASP A 11 -3.37 1.34 -9.88
CA ASP A 11 -3.82 0.81 -11.16
C ASP A 11 -4.41 -0.59 -10.95
N LYS A 12 -5.65 -0.79 -11.40
CA LYS A 12 -6.40 -2.05 -11.27
C LYS A 12 -6.38 -2.66 -9.85
N GLY A 13 -6.38 -1.82 -8.82
CA GLY A 13 -6.38 -2.25 -7.41
C GLY A 13 -4.99 -2.51 -6.81
N MET A 14 -3.92 -2.39 -7.60
CA MET A 14 -2.54 -2.45 -7.14
C MET A 14 -2.01 -1.04 -6.88
N ILE A 15 -1.32 -0.82 -5.76
CA ILE A 15 -0.72 0.47 -5.46
C ILE A 15 0.51 0.67 -6.35
N THR A 16 0.51 1.71 -7.18
CA THR A 16 1.63 2.05 -8.05
C THR A 16 2.52 3.14 -7.47
N SER A 17 1.97 4.02 -6.62
CA SER A 17 2.77 5.00 -5.88
C SER A 17 2.14 5.44 -4.57
N ILE A 18 2.99 5.86 -3.63
CA ILE A 18 2.60 6.45 -2.35
C ILE A 18 3.42 7.70 -2.12
N ASN A 19 2.75 8.83 -1.87
CA ASN A 19 3.37 10.14 -1.65
C ASN A 19 4.39 10.53 -2.74
N GLY A 20 4.14 10.11 -3.99
CA GLY A 20 5.01 10.38 -5.14
C GLY A 20 6.17 9.39 -5.32
N VAL A 21 6.31 8.39 -4.45
CA VAL A 21 7.29 7.31 -4.61
C VAL A 21 6.63 6.15 -5.35
N SER A 22 7.08 5.90 -6.57
CA SER A 22 6.57 4.81 -7.41
C SER A 22 7.17 3.46 -7.05
N GLN A 23 6.45 2.40 -7.37
CA GLN A 23 6.97 1.03 -7.39
C GLN A 23 8.03 0.86 -8.48
N ASP A 24 8.87 -0.16 -8.33
CA ASP A 24 9.92 -0.49 -9.30
C ASP A 24 9.71 -1.92 -9.81
N GLU A 25 8.86 -2.02 -10.84
CA GLU A 25 8.51 -3.30 -11.47
C GLU A 25 9.73 -3.99 -12.09
N LYS A 26 10.72 -3.23 -12.55
CA LYS A 26 11.95 -3.79 -13.15
C LYS A 26 12.81 -4.47 -12.10
N ALA A 27 12.84 -3.92 -10.88
CA ALA A 27 13.49 -4.53 -9.73
C ALA A 27 12.56 -5.45 -8.94
N GLY A 28 11.34 -5.73 -9.41
CA GLY A 28 10.37 -6.57 -8.70
C GLY A 28 9.90 -5.97 -7.37
N ARG A 29 10.00 -4.66 -7.16
CA ARG A 29 9.61 -4.00 -5.90
C ARG A 29 8.22 -3.39 -6.00
N TYR A 30 7.34 -3.80 -5.09
CA TYR A 30 5.92 -3.43 -5.08
C TYR A 30 5.48 -2.89 -3.72
N TRP A 31 4.49 -2.01 -3.75
CA TRP A 31 3.92 -1.45 -2.53
C TRP A 31 2.92 -2.43 -1.89
N PHE A 32 3.19 -2.77 -0.62
CA PHE A 32 2.29 -3.52 0.24
C PHE A 32 1.76 -2.64 1.35
N ILE A 33 0.51 -2.89 1.75
CA ILE A 33 -0.07 -2.27 2.93
C ILE A 33 0.08 -3.26 4.08
N GLU A 34 0.54 -2.78 5.21
CA GLU A 34 0.51 -3.52 6.46
C GLU A 34 -0.49 -2.88 7.41
N ILE A 35 -1.29 -3.73 8.05
CA ILE A 35 -2.20 -3.35 9.12
C ILE A 35 -1.80 -4.13 10.36
N ASN A 36 -1.36 -3.43 11.39
CA ASN A 36 -0.87 -4.02 12.64
C ASN A 36 0.24 -5.06 12.41
N GLY A 37 1.16 -4.80 11.47
CA GLY A 37 2.29 -5.68 11.15
C GLY A 37 1.93 -6.92 10.32
N LYS A 38 0.77 -6.93 9.66
CA LYS A 38 0.37 -7.98 8.72
C LYS A 38 0.00 -7.40 7.38
N PHE A 39 0.43 -8.04 6.30
CA PHE A 39 0.05 -7.64 4.95
C PHE A 39 -1.47 -7.70 4.77
N ALA A 40 -2.03 -6.61 4.26
CA ALA A 40 -3.42 -6.54 3.88
C ALA A 40 -3.66 -7.47 2.68
N THR A 41 -4.75 -8.23 2.73
CA THR A 41 -5.20 -9.07 1.61
C THR A 41 -5.99 -8.30 0.56
N LYS A 42 -6.24 -7.01 0.80
CA LYS A 42 -7.05 -6.12 -0.03
C LYS A 42 -6.23 -4.91 -0.47
N GLY A 43 -6.51 -4.40 -1.66
CA GLY A 43 -5.87 -3.18 -2.18
C GLY A 43 -6.22 -1.93 -1.36
N ALA A 44 -5.53 -0.81 -1.62
CA ALA A 44 -5.68 0.43 -0.85
C ALA A 44 -7.11 1.01 -0.85
N LYS A 45 -7.84 0.84 -1.95
CA LYS A 45 -9.24 1.28 -2.08
C LYS A 45 -10.20 0.49 -1.18
N GLU A 46 -9.90 -0.78 -0.95
CA GLU A 46 -10.78 -1.69 -0.21
C GLU A 46 -10.36 -1.87 1.25
N THR A 47 -9.12 -1.51 1.57
CA THR A 47 -8.60 -1.53 2.93
C THR A 47 -9.23 -0.41 3.75
N LYS A 48 -10.02 -0.80 4.77
CA LYS A 48 -10.65 0.09 5.75
C LYS A 48 -10.12 -0.23 7.14
N PRO A 49 -9.02 0.39 7.56
CA PRO A 49 -8.49 0.25 8.91
C PRO A 49 -9.53 0.74 9.92
N LYS A 50 -9.61 0.08 11.06
CA LYS A 50 -10.42 0.53 12.19
C LYS A 50 -9.65 1.57 13.00
N ASN A 51 -10.37 2.33 13.81
CA ASN A 51 -9.73 3.30 14.69
C ASN A 51 -8.81 2.56 15.69
N GLY A 52 -7.55 2.98 15.76
CA GLY A 52 -6.50 2.31 16.54
C GLY A 52 -5.61 1.34 15.76
N ASP A 53 -5.98 0.97 14.52
CA ASP A 53 -5.11 0.17 13.67
C ASP A 53 -3.89 0.99 13.21
N LYS A 54 -2.70 0.38 13.29
CA LYS A 54 -1.48 0.95 12.72
C LYS A 54 -1.36 0.54 11.27
N VAL A 55 -1.22 1.53 10.41
CA VAL A 55 -1.08 1.34 8.97
C VAL A 55 0.31 1.76 8.55
N SER A 56 1.05 0.84 7.95
CA SER A 56 2.36 1.07 7.32
C SER A 56 2.31 0.66 5.86
N PHE A 57 3.23 1.19 5.07
CA PHE A 57 3.46 0.74 3.71
C PHE A 57 4.89 0.28 3.58
N ASP A 58 5.06 -0.86 2.92
CA ASP A 58 6.36 -1.43 2.63
C ASP A 58 6.56 -1.50 1.12
N LEU A 59 7.71 -1.01 0.64
CA LEU A 59 8.13 -1.19 -0.75
C LEU A 59 9.01 -2.43 -0.79
N HIS A 60 8.35 -3.58 -0.93
CA HIS A 60 8.97 -4.89 -0.76
C HIS A 60 9.33 -5.50 -2.11
N GLU A 61 10.45 -6.22 -2.17
CA GLU A 61 10.84 -7.01 -3.33
C GLU A 61 10.07 -8.34 -3.36
N ALA A 62 9.25 -8.54 -4.38
CA ALA A 62 8.51 -9.79 -4.59
C ALA A 62 9.43 -10.80 -5.30
N ASN A 63 10.28 -11.47 -4.51
CA ASN A 63 11.10 -12.61 -4.95
C ASN A 63 10.42 -13.95 -4.70
#